data_AF-A0A8C7WN49-F1
#
_entry.id   AF-A0A8C7WN49-F1
#
_cell.length_a   1.000
_cell.length_b   1.000
_cell.length_c   1.000
_cell.angle_alpha   90.00
_cell.angle_beta   90.00
_cell.angle_gamma   90.00
#
_symmetry.space_group_name_H-M   'P 1'
#
loop_
_entity.id
_entity.type
_entity.pdbx_description
1 polymer ?
#
loop_
_entity_poly.entity_id
_entity_poly.type
_entity_poly.pdbx_seq_one_letter_code
_entity_poly.pdbx_strand_id
1 'polypeptide(L)'
;MVTIPEYYAGKNVLLSGATGFMGKVLLEKLLRSCPEVGAVYVLVRSKAGQSPQARVADMINCKLFERLQVEQPGFAEKIIAVNSDLTLAEMDLSKEDQDLLAERINIVFHCAATIRFNEPLKDAMQLNVLATQKMLALARRMKHLEIFTHVSTAYAHCDREVIEEIVYPPPVDYRKLIDTLDWMDDDLVSSLLPKLLGERPNTYTYTKALAEYLLQQEAGDINVAIVRPSIVGASWKEPFPGWIDNFNGPSGIFIAAGKGILRTMRASNNAVADLVPVDVVINATLAVAWYSGSQMRSRSKNMLVYNCTTGGINPFHWGEVEYHVISTFKRNPLEQAFRRPNVNLTTNHLINQYWIAVSHKAPAFLYDLYLRLIGREPRWTRAGNSTQALTFCVIPGRKTGATLTYEGRKCIFYISSSVYSVSRHVVYLSSTEYCINMTFKTNPLEQAFRRPNVNLRSNPFTNQYWTTVSHTLPALLYDGYLRLTGHKPR
;
A
#
# COMPACT_ATOMS: atom_id res chain seq x y z
N MET A 1 -33.69 -0.07 -5.29
CA MET A 1 -32.70 -0.47 -4.28
C MET A 1 -32.66 0.62 -3.23
N VAL A 2 -32.55 0.26 -1.95
CA VAL A 2 -32.29 1.23 -0.87
C VAL A 2 -31.00 2.00 -1.18
N THR A 3 -30.88 3.23 -0.71
CA THR A 3 -29.63 3.99 -0.82
C THR A 3 -28.53 3.36 0.03
N ILE A 4 -27.27 3.76 -0.21
CA ILE A 4 -26.13 3.29 0.59
C ILE A 4 -26.34 3.60 2.09
N PRO A 5 -26.64 4.84 2.53
CA PRO A 5 -26.85 5.12 3.95
C PRO A 5 -28.00 4.33 4.57
N GLU A 6 -29.13 4.20 3.88
CA GLU A 6 -30.28 3.41 4.35
C GLU A 6 -29.94 1.93 4.56
N TYR A 7 -29.06 1.36 3.72
CA TYR A 7 -28.64 -0.03 3.89
C TYR A 7 -27.77 -0.24 5.13
N TYR A 8 -26.93 0.73 5.51
CA TYR A 8 -26.10 0.61 6.71
C TYR A 8 -26.84 1.02 7.99
N ALA A 9 -28.00 1.68 7.88
CA ALA A 9 -28.78 2.13 9.02
C ALA A 9 -29.14 0.97 9.96
N GLY A 10 -28.86 1.14 11.26
CA GLY A 10 -29.10 0.16 12.32
C GLY A 10 -28.23 -1.09 12.27
N LYS A 11 -27.38 -1.27 11.25
CA LYS A 11 -26.54 -2.47 11.11
C LYS A 11 -25.23 -2.35 11.85
N ASN A 12 -24.76 -3.47 12.36
CA ASN A 12 -23.45 -3.57 12.99
C ASN A 12 -22.40 -4.10 12.00
N VAL A 13 -21.25 -3.45 12.00
CA VAL A 13 -20.15 -3.72 11.07
C VAL A 13 -18.94 -4.24 11.84
N LEU A 14 -18.36 -5.35 11.40
CA LEU A 14 -17.07 -5.82 11.87
C LEU A 14 -15.97 -5.40 10.90
N LEU A 15 -14.97 -4.69 11.39
CA LEU A 15 -13.84 -4.20 10.61
C LEU A 15 -12.52 -4.75 11.17
N SER A 16 -11.86 -5.60 10.40
CA SER A 16 -10.46 -5.95 10.64
C SER A 16 -9.52 -4.98 9.93
N GLY A 17 -8.35 -4.69 10.53
CA GLY A 17 -7.38 -3.78 9.93
C GLY A 17 -7.75 -2.30 10.05
N ALA A 18 -8.66 -1.95 10.96
CA ALA A 18 -9.14 -0.58 11.19
C ALA A 18 -8.01 0.44 11.43
N THR A 19 -6.93 0.01 12.10
CA THR A 19 -5.77 0.87 12.39
C THR A 19 -4.81 1.05 11.21
N GLY A 20 -5.03 0.35 10.10
CA GLY A 20 -4.25 0.47 8.85
C GLY A 20 -4.76 1.60 7.96
N PHE A 21 -3.99 1.92 6.92
CA PHE A 21 -4.26 3.00 5.97
C PHE A 21 -5.69 2.99 5.41
N MET A 22 -6.07 1.90 4.74
CA MET A 22 -7.41 1.75 4.17
C MET A 22 -8.49 1.64 5.25
N GLY A 23 -8.21 0.94 6.35
CA GLY A 23 -9.16 0.73 7.44
C GLY A 23 -9.60 2.04 8.09
N LYS A 24 -8.68 2.99 8.29
CA LYS A 24 -8.99 4.32 8.82
C LYS A 24 -9.95 5.10 7.91
N VAL A 25 -9.64 5.14 6.60
CA VAL A 25 -10.49 5.83 5.62
C VAL A 25 -11.86 5.16 5.51
N LEU A 26 -11.91 3.82 5.56
CA LEU A 26 -13.16 3.06 5.57
C LEU A 26 -14.02 3.40 6.78
N LEU A 27 -13.43 3.41 7.97
CA LEU A 27 -14.10 3.75 9.22
C LEU A 27 -14.62 5.19 9.20
N GLU A 28 -13.77 6.15 8.82
CA GLU A 28 -14.14 7.56 8.70
C GLU A 28 -15.28 7.76 7.70
N LYS A 29 -15.15 7.19 6.50
CA LYS A 29 -16.12 7.36 5.43
C LYS A 29 -17.47 6.76 5.78
N LEU A 30 -17.48 5.57 6.39
CA LEU A 30 -18.68 4.89 6.86
C LEU A 30 -19.41 5.73 7.91
N LEU A 31 -18.72 6.14 8.97
CA LEU A 31 -19.33 6.90 10.06
C LEU A 31 -19.79 8.29 9.63
N ARG A 32 -19.08 8.93 8.68
CA ARG A 32 -19.46 10.26 8.17
C ARG A 32 -20.64 10.19 7.21
N SER A 33 -20.65 9.21 6.31
CA SER A 33 -21.63 9.14 5.21
C SER A 33 -22.86 8.29 5.55
N CYS A 34 -22.75 7.42 6.56
CA CYS A 34 -23.84 6.55 7.04
C CYS A 34 -23.98 6.75 8.56
N PRO A 35 -24.39 7.94 9.03
CA PRO A 35 -24.44 8.24 10.45
C PRO A 35 -25.36 7.30 11.22
N GLU A 36 -26.42 6.78 10.61
CA GLU A 36 -27.35 5.83 11.25
C GLU A 36 -26.80 4.40 11.40
N VAL A 37 -25.53 4.12 11.04
CA VAL A 37 -24.91 2.82 11.33
C VAL A 37 -24.95 2.54 12.85
N GLY A 38 -25.26 1.29 13.22
CA GLY A 38 -25.47 0.91 14.62
C GLY A 38 -24.18 1.00 15.42
N ALA A 39 -23.31 0.02 15.28
CA ALA A 39 -21.96 0.03 15.84
C ALA A 39 -20.94 -0.55 14.87
N VAL A 40 -19.71 -0.04 14.93
CA VAL A 40 -18.56 -0.54 14.19
C VAL A 40 -17.59 -1.19 15.16
N TYR A 41 -17.57 -2.52 15.16
CA TYR A 41 -16.66 -3.36 15.92
C TYR A 41 -15.32 -3.41 15.21
N VAL A 42 -14.26 -2.90 15.85
CA VAL A 42 -12.92 -2.84 15.27
C VAL A 42 -12.01 -3.86 15.95
N LEU A 43 -11.47 -4.79 15.17
CA LEU A 43 -10.50 -5.76 15.66
C LEU A 43 -9.13 -5.09 15.78
N VAL A 44 -8.63 -4.99 17.01
CA VAL A 44 -7.39 -4.29 17.32
C VAL A 44 -6.51 -5.17 18.19
N ARG A 45 -5.26 -5.38 17.74
CA ARG A 45 -4.23 -6.06 18.53
C ARG A 45 -3.86 -5.24 19.76
N SER A 46 -3.79 -5.86 20.92
CA SER A 46 -3.10 -5.27 22.06
C SER A 46 -1.62 -5.04 21.74
N LYS A 47 -1.05 -3.96 22.28
CA LYS A 47 0.40 -3.69 22.22
C LYS A 47 0.89 -3.55 23.66
N ALA A 48 2.13 -3.97 23.95
CA ALA A 48 2.71 -3.82 25.28
C ALA A 48 2.50 -2.39 25.82
N GLY A 49 1.71 -2.25 26.88
CA GLY A 49 1.38 -0.97 27.53
C GLY A 49 0.21 -0.18 26.94
N GLN A 50 -0.54 -0.69 25.95
CA GLN A 50 -1.73 -0.01 25.39
C GLN A 50 -2.91 -0.97 25.21
N SER A 51 -4.05 -0.64 25.81
CA SER A 51 -5.31 -1.35 25.60
C SER A 51 -5.87 -1.14 24.19
N PRO A 52 -6.73 -2.04 23.68
CA PRO A 52 -7.43 -1.83 22.40
C PRO A 52 -8.16 -0.48 22.34
N GLN A 53 -8.80 -0.08 23.43
CA GLN A 53 -9.54 1.19 23.55
C GLN A 53 -8.58 2.38 23.43
N ALA A 54 -7.42 2.34 24.08
CA ALA A 54 -6.41 3.39 23.95
C ALA A 54 -5.90 3.51 22.50
N ARG A 55 -5.70 2.37 21.82
CA ARG A 55 -5.30 2.38 20.40
C ARG A 55 -6.37 2.96 19.48
N VAL A 56 -7.64 2.72 19.76
CA VAL A 56 -8.75 3.36 19.03
C VAL A 56 -8.80 4.84 19.33
N ALA A 57 -8.64 5.26 20.59
CA ALA A 57 -8.57 6.68 20.96
C ALA A 57 -7.43 7.42 20.24
N ASP A 58 -6.24 6.82 20.20
CA ASP A 58 -5.10 7.37 19.45
C ASP A 58 -5.39 7.49 17.95
N MET A 59 -6.10 6.50 17.39
CA MET A 59 -6.47 6.50 15.97
C MET A 59 -7.46 7.61 15.63
N ILE A 60 -8.52 7.80 16.44
CA ILE A 60 -9.55 8.83 16.18
C ILE A 60 -9.04 10.26 16.39
N ASN A 61 -7.93 10.44 17.11
CA ASN A 61 -7.24 11.73 17.25
C ASN A 61 -6.42 12.12 16.01
N CYS A 62 -6.34 11.26 14.99
CA CYS A 62 -5.68 11.59 13.74
C CYS A 62 -6.45 12.66 12.96
N LYS A 63 -5.71 13.57 12.28
CA LYS A 63 -6.27 14.61 11.39
C LYS A 63 -7.33 14.09 10.40
N LEU A 64 -7.22 12.83 9.98
CA LEU A 64 -8.21 12.15 9.13
C LEU A 64 -9.65 12.28 9.68
N PHE A 65 -9.84 12.19 11.00
CA PHE A 65 -11.15 12.18 11.66
C PHE A 65 -11.65 13.57 12.06
N GLU A 66 -10.89 14.65 11.87
CA GLU A 66 -11.30 16.01 12.25
C GLU A 66 -12.63 16.42 11.59
N ARG A 67 -12.76 16.14 10.29
CA ARG A 67 -13.99 16.41 9.55
C ARG A 67 -15.18 15.60 10.10
N LEU A 68 -14.97 14.32 10.38
CA LEU A 68 -16.00 13.46 10.99
C LEU A 68 -16.42 13.98 12.36
N GLN A 69 -15.48 14.44 13.20
CA GLN A 69 -15.78 14.98 14.52
C GLN A 69 -16.68 16.22 14.46
N VAL A 70 -16.54 17.04 13.41
CA VAL A 70 -17.38 18.23 13.18
C VAL A 70 -18.74 17.84 12.62
N GLU A 71 -18.78 16.96 11.62
CA GLU A 71 -20.04 16.59 10.94
C GLU A 71 -20.90 15.65 11.78
N GLN A 72 -20.31 14.77 12.59
CA GLN A 72 -20.99 13.76 13.40
C GLN A 72 -20.44 13.75 14.85
N PRO A 73 -20.78 14.75 15.67
CA PRO A 73 -20.41 14.75 17.08
C PRO A 73 -20.92 13.48 17.78
N GLY A 74 -20.03 12.76 18.49
CA GLY A 74 -20.38 11.50 19.16
C GLY A 74 -20.15 10.23 18.34
N PHE A 75 -19.60 10.31 17.12
CA PHE A 75 -19.28 9.11 16.32
C PHE A 75 -18.44 8.07 17.08
N ALA A 76 -17.59 8.52 18.02
CA ALA A 76 -16.70 7.66 18.79
C ALA A 76 -17.46 6.63 19.63
N GLU A 77 -18.69 6.94 20.08
CA GLU A 77 -19.53 6.01 20.84
C GLU A 77 -19.96 4.79 20.02
N LYS A 78 -19.96 4.92 18.69
CA LYS A 78 -20.28 3.83 17.76
C LYS A 78 -19.09 2.90 17.51
N ILE A 79 -17.88 3.25 17.95
CA ILE A 79 -16.67 2.44 17.72
C ILE A 79 -16.43 1.54 18.93
N ILE A 80 -16.57 0.23 18.74
CA ILE A 80 -16.36 -0.77 19.78
C ILE A 80 -15.04 -1.49 19.51
N ALA A 81 -14.04 -1.24 20.36
CA ALA A 81 -12.75 -1.91 20.26
C ALA A 81 -12.83 -3.34 20.81
N VAL A 82 -12.47 -4.32 19.98
CA VAL A 82 -12.39 -5.74 20.36
C VAL A 82 -10.93 -6.18 20.27
N ASN A 83 -10.40 -6.77 21.35
CA ASN A 83 -9.05 -7.32 21.34
C ASN A 83 -9.00 -8.48 20.35
N SER A 84 -8.09 -8.44 19.40
CA SER A 84 -7.90 -9.57 18.50
C SER A 84 -6.52 -9.52 17.83
N ASP A 85 -5.82 -10.64 17.90
CA ASP A 85 -4.66 -10.94 17.08
C ASP A 85 -4.98 -12.09 16.13
N LEU A 86 -5.17 -11.73 14.87
CA LEU A 86 -5.49 -12.66 13.79
C LEU A 86 -4.45 -13.77 13.60
N THR A 87 -3.23 -13.57 14.09
CA THR A 87 -2.16 -14.57 14.01
C THR A 87 -2.27 -15.64 15.09
N LEU A 88 -3.04 -15.43 16.16
CA LEU A 88 -3.19 -16.38 17.26
C LEU A 88 -4.36 -17.35 17.03
N ALA A 89 -4.45 -18.40 17.85
CA ALA A 89 -5.57 -19.33 17.85
C ALA A 89 -6.88 -18.58 18.15
N GLU A 90 -7.97 -18.93 17.47
CA GLU A 90 -9.27 -18.24 17.57
C GLU A 90 -9.17 -16.69 17.46
N MET A 91 -8.14 -16.19 16.77
CA MET A 91 -7.85 -14.76 16.60
C MET A 91 -7.67 -13.97 17.92
N ASP A 92 -7.27 -14.64 19.01
CA ASP A 92 -7.16 -14.08 20.36
C ASP A 92 -8.49 -13.50 20.90
N LEU A 93 -9.62 -14.01 20.41
CA LEU A 93 -10.94 -13.60 20.86
C LEU A 93 -11.39 -14.45 22.05
N SER A 94 -11.86 -13.78 23.10
CA SER A 94 -12.57 -14.42 24.21
C SER A 94 -13.85 -15.11 23.70
N LYS A 95 -14.36 -16.10 24.44
CA LYS A 95 -15.59 -16.79 24.05
C LYS A 95 -16.77 -15.81 24.04
N GLU A 96 -16.78 -14.89 24.99
CA GLU A 96 -17.73 -13.79 25.12
C GLU A 96 -17.71 -12.88 23.90
N ASP A 97 -16.52 -12.46 23.43
CA ASP A 97 -16.40 -11.64 22.23
C ASP A 97 -16.83 -12.39 20.97
N GLN A 98 -16.48 -13.68 20.85
CA GLN A 98 -16.92 -14.48 19.71
C GLN A 98 -18.45 -14.60 19.65
N ASP A 99 -19.09 -14.82 20.81
CA ASP A 99 -20.55 -14.94 20.88
C ASP A 99 -21.21 -13.57 20.66
N LEU A 100 -20.65 -12.48 21.20
CA LEU A 100 -21.10 -11.11 20.92
C LEU A 100 -21.08 -10.79 19.43
N LEU A 101 -19.97 -11.11 18.74
CA LEU A 101 -19.81 -10.89 17.30
C LEU A 101 -20.77 -11.77 16.48
N ALA A 102 -20.97 -13.02 16.90
CA ALA A 102 -21.91 -13.94 16.26
C ALA A 102 -23.37 -13.46 16.36
N GLU A 103 -23.76 -12.86 17.49
CA GLU A 103 -25.13 -12.36 17.69
C GLU A 103 -25.40 -11.03 17.00
N ARG A 104 -24.39 -10.15 16.86
CA ARG A 104 -24.65 -8.75 16.51
C ARG A 104 -24.28 -8.34 15.10
N ILE A 105 -23.29 -8.99 14.46
CA ILE A 105 -22.71 -8.48 13.21
C ILE A 105 -23.58 -8.79 11.99
N ASN A 106 -23.77 -7.76 11.15
CA ASN A 106 -24.47 -7.86 9.88
C ASN A 106 -23.51 -7.83 8.68
N ILE A 107 -22.40 -7.09 8.79
CA ILE A 107 -21.51 -6.80 7.67
C ILE A 107 -20.06 -6.99 8.13
N VAL A 108 -19.26 -7.73 7.37
CA VAL A 108 -17.82 -7.90 7.65
C VAL A 108 -16.99 -7.24 6.56
N PHE A 109 -16.05 -6.39 6.96
CA PHE A 109 -14.96 -5.91 6.11
C PHE A 109 -13.63 -6.50 6.58
N HIS A 110 -13.12 -7.47 5.83
CA HIS A 110 -11.82 -8.07 6.07
C HIS A 110 -10.72 -7.34 5.29
N CYS A 111 -10.18 -6.27 5.88
CA CYS A 111 -9.09 -5.47 5.31
C CYS A 111 -7.71 -5.76 5.91
N ALA A 112 -7.64 -6.53 7.01
CA ALA A 112 -6.37 -6.89 7.63
C ALA A 112 -5.55 -7.79 6.70
N ALA A 113 -4.30 -7.40 6.46
CA ALA A 113 -3.32 -8.15 5.70
C ALA A 113 -1.92 -7.65 6.06
N THR A 114 -0.92 -8.49 5.83
CA THR A 114 0.42 -7.94 5.65
C THR A 114 0.51 -7.26 4.30
N ILE A 115 1.04 -6.04 4.28
CA ILE A 115 1.32 -5.29 3.06
C ILE A 115 2.82 -5.16 2.82
N ARG A 116 3.63 -5.90 3.58
CA ARG A 116 5.07 -6.01 3.35
C ARG A 116 5.27 -7.02 2.23
N PHE A 117 5.76 -6.54 1.09
CA PHE A 117 5.86 -7.38 -0.11
C PHE A 117 6.70 -8.65 0.10
N ASN A 118 7.79 -8.56 0.87
CA ASN A 118 8.76 -9.64 1.08
C ASN A 118 8.76 -10.13 2.53
N GLU A 119 7.59 -10.30 3.14
CA GLU A 119 7.51 -10.95 4.45
C GLU A 119 7.78 -12.45 4.32
N PRO A 120 8.39 -13.11 5.33
CA PRO A 120 8.56 -14.57 5.32
C PRO A 120 7.26 -15.28 5.00
N LEU A 121 7.35 -16.36 4.21
CA LEU A 121 6.16 -17.01 3.69
C LEU A 121 5.22 -17.50 4.78
N LYS A 122 5.74 -18.04 5.89
CA LYS A 122 4.95 -18.50 7.03
C LYS A 122 4.12 -17.38 7.65
N ASP A 123 4.73 -16.22 7.91
CA ASP A 123 4.05 -15.05 8.45
C ASP A 123 2.98 -14.53 7.49
N ALA A 124 3.30 -14.46 6.19
CA ALA A 124 2.36 -14.03 5.17
C ALA A 124 1.17 -15.00 5.03
N MET A 125 1.42 -16.32 5.12
CA MET A 125 0.37 -17.35 5.13
C MET A 125 -0.50 -17.24 6.38
N GLN A 126 0.12 -17.03 7.56
CA GLN A 126 -0.60 -16.88 8.81
C GLN A 126 -1.58 -15.71 8.75
N LEU A 127 -1.14 -14.54 8.27
CA LEU A 127 -1.94 -13.32 8.31
C LEU A 127 -2.88 -13.15 7.11
N ASN A 128 -2.52 -13.64 5.92
CA ASN A 128 -3.35 -13.43 4.73
C ASN A 128 -4.26 -14.64 4.40
N VAL A 129 -3.88 -15.86 4.77
CA VAL A 129 -4.63 -17.08 4.42
C VAL A 129 -5.33 -17.65 5.65
N LEU A 130 -4.58 -18.02 6.69
CA LEU A 130 -5.14 -18.66 7.88
C LEU A 130 -6.03 -17.71 8.68
N ALA A 131 -5.66 -16.44 8.81
CA ALA A 131 -6.53 -15.43 9.40
C ALA A 131 -7.85 -15.25 8.62
N THR A 132 -7.81 -15.29 7.28
CA THR A 132 -9.02 -15.23 6.47
C THR A 132 -9.90 -16.46 6.69
N GLN A 133 -9.29 -17.64 6.82
CA GLN A 133 -10.01 -18.87 7.18
C GLN A 133 -10.72 -18.76 8.55
N LYS A 134 -10.02 -18.25 9.58
CA LYS A 134 -10.57 -18.03 10.92
C LYS A 134 -11.69 -16.98 10.92
N MET A 135 -11.50 -15.87 10.20
CA MET A 135 -12.53 -14.84 10.01
C MET A 135 -13.78 -15.42 9.34
N LEU A 136 -13.61 -16.31 8.35
CA LEU A 136 -14.72 -16.99 7.70
C LEU A 136 -15.41 -17.98 8.65
N ALA A 137 -14.65 -18.70 9.48
CA ALA A 137 -15.22 -19.59 10.50
C ALA A 137 -16.05 -18.82 11.55
N LEU A 138 -15.58 -17.64 11.98
CA LEU A 138 -16.37 -16.74 12.82
C LEU A 138 -17.62 -16.24 12.09
N ALA A 139 -17.48 -15.85 10.82
CA ALA A 139 -18.60 -15.38 10.00
C ALA A 139 -19.71 -16.43 9.83
N ARG A 140 -19.38 -17.72 9.76
CA ARG A 140 -20.39 -18.80 9.72
C ARG A 140 -21.29 -18.84 10.95
N ARG A 141 -20.81 -18.36 12.09
CA ARG A 141 -21.60 -18.31 13.34
C ARG A 141 -22.48 -17.06 13.44
N MET A 142 -22.30 -16.09 12.55
CA MET A 142 -23.03 -14.82 12.58
C MET A 142 -24.47 -15.00 12.10
N LYS A 143 -25.45 -14.77 12.99
CA LYS A 143 -26.87 -15.04 12.72
C LYS A 143 -27.51 -14.08 11.73
N HIS A 144 -26.95 -12.88 11.60
CA HIS A 144 -27.52 -11.79 10.81
C HIS A 144 -26.59 -11.31 9.70
N LEU A 145 -25.58 -12.12 9.34
CA LEU A 145 -24.60 -11.76 8.32
C LEU A 145 -25.26 -11.67 6.93
N GLU A 146 -25.12 -10.50 6.32
CA GLU A 146 -25.60 -10.22 4.97
C GLU A 146 -24.49 -10.30 3.93
N ILE A 147 -23.26 -9.91 4.30
CA ILE A 147 -22.11 -9.87 3.39
C ILE A 147 -20.77 -9.94 4.14
N PHE A 148 -19.86 -10.76 3.61
CA PHE A 148 -18.45 -10.78 3.97
C PHE A 148 -17.63 -10.22 2.81
N THR A 149 -17.02 -9.04 3.01
CA THR A 149 -16.21 -8.38 1.99
C THR A 149 -14.73 -8.56 2.31
N HIS A 150 -13.98 -9.18 1.40
CA HIS A 150 -12.53 -9.36 1.50
C HIS A 150 -11.79 -8.38 0.59
N VAL A 151 -10.81 -7.67 1.14
CA VAL A 151 -9.92 -6.81 0.34
C VAL A 151 -8.69 -7.61 -0.07
N SER A 152 -8.60 -7.91 -1.37
CA SER A 152 -7.45 -8.52 -2.01
C SER A 152 -6.62 -7.47 -2.75
N THR A 153 -6.09 -7.77 -3.93
CA THR A 153 -5.32 -6.86 -4.77
C THR A 153 -5.43 -7.28 -6.25
N ALA A 154 -5.44 -6.31 -7.16
CA ALA A 154 -5.41 -6.58 -8.60
C ALA A 154 -4.14 -7.33 -9.03
N TYR A 155 -3.08 -7.29 -8.22
CA TYR A 155 -1.83 -7.99 -8.46
C TYR A 155 -1.83 -9.44 -7.95
N ALA A 156 -2.94 -9.92 -7.37
CA ALA A 156 -3.07 -11.28 -6.87
C ALA A 156 -2.94 -12.32 -7.99
N HIS A 157 -3.07 -11.93 -9.27
CA HIS A 157 -2.83 -12.82 -10.41
C HIS A 157 -1.96 -12.16 -11.49
N CYS A 158 -0.95 -11.39 -11.07
CA CYS A 158 -0.01 -10.68 -11.97
C CYS A 158 0.92 -11.60 -12.80
N ASP A 159 0.86 -12.91 -12.56
CA ASP A 159 1.39 -13.98 -13.40
C ASP A 159 0.56 -14.23 -14.67
N ARG A 160 -0.56 -13.51 -14.86
CA ARG A 160 -1.42 -13.61 -16.03
C ARG A 160 -1.45 -12.31 -16.80
N GLU A 161 -1.62 -12.42 -18.12
CA GLU A 161 -1.78 -11.24 -18.99
C GLU A 161 -3.15 -10.57 -18.84
N VAL A 162 -4.20 -11.37 -18.66
CA VAL A 162 -5.57 -10.88 -18.44
C VAL A 162 -6.08 -11.44 -17.11
N ILE A 163 -6.58 -10.55 -16.26
CA ILE A 163 -7.14 -10.88 -14.94
C ILE A 163 -8.61 -10.47 -14.94
N GLU A 164 -9.47 -11.45 -15.13
CA GLU A 164 -10.92 -11.29 -15.08
C GLU A 164 -11.42 -11.24 -13.63
N GLU A 165 -12.67 -10.84 -13.48
CA GLU A 165 -13.40 -10.79 -12.21
C GLU A 165 -13.89 -12.19 -11.78
N ILE A 166 -12.96 -13.14 -11.76
CA ILE A 166 -13.15 -14.52 -11.28
C ILE A 166 -12.02 -14.90 -10.33
N VAL A 167 -12.23 -15.92 -9.51
CA VAL A 167 -11.17 -16.53 -8.70
C VAL A 167 -10.50 -17.62 -9.50
N TYR A 168 -9.16 -17.61 -9.51
CA TYR A 168 -8.35 -18.59 -10.22
C TYR A 168 -7.83 -19.66 -9.26
N PRO A 169 -7.79 -20.94 -9.67
CA PRO A 169 -7.18 -21.99 -8.87
C PRO A 169 -5.65 -21.77 -8.77
N PRO A 170 -5.06 -21.93 -7.58
CA PRO A 170 -3.62 -21.86 -7.39
C PRO A 170 -2.94 -23.13 -7.92
N PRO A 171 -1.62 -23.08 -8.19
CA PRO A 171 -0.87 -24.26 -8.63
C PRO A 171 -0.75 -25.33 -7.54
N VAL A 172 -0.86 -24.94 -6.26
CA VAL A 172 -0.77 -25.82 -5.10
C VAL A 172 -1.98 -25.58 -4.21
N ASP A 173 -2.59 -26.67 -3.73
CA ASP A 173 -3.68 -26.61 -2.75
C ASP A 173 -3.18 -25.97 -1.44
N TYR A 174 -3.91 -24.97 -0.96
CA TYR A 174 -3.55 -24.23 0.25
C TYR A 174 -3.47 -25.12 1.50
N ARG A 175 -4.29 -26.18 1.59
CA ARG A 175 -4.28 -27.11 2.73
C ARG A 175 -2.96 -27.88 2.81
N LYS A 176 -2.54 -28.46 1.67
CA LYS A 176 -1.25 -29.16 1.57
C LYS A 176 -0.09 -28.22 1.88
N LEU A 177 -0.19 -26.96 1.43
CA LEU A 177 0.83 -25.96 1.70
C LEU A 177 0.90 -25.62 3.20
N ILE A 178 -0.24 -25.46 3.88
CA ILE A 178 -0.30 -25.25 5.33
C ILE A 178 0.37 -26.41 6.06
N ASP A 179 -0.05 -27.65 5.77
CA ASP A 179 0.51 -28.86 6.40
C ASP A 179 2.02 -28.97 6.18
N THR A 180 2.49 -28.59 4.98
CA THR A 180 3.90 -28.63 4.62
C THR A 180 4.70 -27.55 5.36
N LEU A 181 4.17 -26.32 5.43
CA LEU A 181 4.87 -25.21 6.08
C LEU A 181 4.95 -25.33 7.61
N ASP A 182 4.06 -26.11 8.23
CA ASP A 182 3.99 -26.27 9.68
C ASP A 182 5.24 -26.95 10.27
N TRP A 183 5.75 -27.99 9.61
CA TRP A 183 6.92 -28.75 10.08
C TRP A 183 8.27 -28.29 9.49
N MET A 184 8.25 -27.58 8.35
CA MET A 184 9.49 -27.13 7.71
C MET A 184 10.15 -26.01 8.50
N ASP A 185 11.48 -26.00 8.59
CA ASP A 185 12.23 -24.85 9.12
C ASP A 185 12.25 -23.67 8.13
N ASP A 186 12.64 -22.49 8.61
CA ASP A 186 12.61 -21.25 7.84
C ASP A 186 13.63 -21.23 6.68
N ASP A 187 14.75 -21.94 6.83
CA ASP A 187 15.79 -22.03 5.80
C ASP A 187 15.31 -22.87 4.62
N LEU A 188 14.66 -24.00 4.90
CA LEU A 188 14.07 -24.87 3.89
C LEU A 188 12.92 -24.16 3.17
N VAL A 189 12.05 -23.46 3.90
CA VAL A 189 11.00 -22.63 3.29
C VAL A 189 11.60 -21.56 2.37
N SER A 190 12.66 -20.88 2.80
CA SER A 190 13.35 -19.87 2.01
C SER A 190 13.96 -20.45 0.73
N SER A 191 14.47 -21.69 0.80
CA SER A 191 15.01 -22.41 -0.37
C SER A 191 13.95 -22.81 -1.40
N LEU A 192 12.72 -23.12 -0.95
CA LEU A 192 11.60 -23.49 -1.83
C LEU A 192 10.81 -22.28 -2.34
N LEU A 193 10.89 -21.15 -1.65
CA LEU A 193 10.11 -19.95 -1.95
C LEU A 193 10.16 -19.53 -3.43
N PRO A 194 11.32 -19.50 -4.12
CA PRO A 194 11.36 -19.15 -5.55
C PRO A 194 10.52 -20.08 -6.43
N LYS A 195 10.48 -21.38 -6.11
CA LYS A 195 9.67 -22.36 -6.84
C LYS A 195 8.18 -22.20 -6.56
N LEU A 196 7.82 -21.87 -5.32
CA LEU A 196 6.43 -21.63 -4.91
C LEU A 196 5.85 -20.36 -5.54
N LEU A 197 6.63 -19.27 -5.59
CA LEU A 197 6.20 -18.01 -6.21
C LEU A 197 6.03 -18.15 -7.72
N GLY A 198 6.84 -18.99 -8.39
CA GLY A 198 6.83 -19.11 -9.84
C GLY A 198 7.14 -17.75 -10.49
N GLU A 199 6.21 -17.26 -11.32
CA GLU A 199 6.36 -15.97 -12.01
C GLU A 199 5.94 -14.77 -11.15
N ARG A 200 5.44 -15.01 -9.94
CA ARG A 200 4.96 -13.95 -9.06
C ARG A 200 6.13 -13.16 -8.47
N PRO A 201 5.99 -11.83 -8.33
CA PRO A 201 7.09 -10.98 -7.88
C PRO A 201 7.42 -11.14 -6.40
N ASN A 202 6.46 -11.58 -5.56
CA ASN A 202 6.62 -11.57 -4.11
C ASN A 202 5.58 -12.43 -3.34
N THR A 203 5.83 -12.66 -2.04
CA THR A 203 4.97 -13.47 -1.14
C THR A 203 3.59 -12.85 -0.93
N TYR A 204 3.48 -11.52 -0.94
CA TYR A 204 2.20 -10.83 -0.83
C TYR A 204 1.21 -11.21 -1.94
N THR A 205 1.64 -11.13 -3.21
CA THR A 205 0.77 -11.47 -4.35
C THR A 205 0.34 -12.93 -4.33
N TYR A 206 1.24 -13.83 -3.92
CA TYR A 206 0.96 -15.26 -3.81
C TYR A 206 -0.06 -15.58 -2.71
N THR A 207 0.13 -15.04 -1.50
CA THR A 207 -0.77 -15.31 -0.37
C THR A 207 -2.14 -14.67 -0.53
N LYS A 208 -2.24 -13.52 -1.22
CA LYS A 208 -3.54 -12.95 -1.61
C LYS A 208 -4.30 -13.83 -2.60
N ALA A 209 -3.61 -14.38 -3.61
CA ALA A 209 -4.22 -15.35 -4.53
C ALA A 209 -4.77 -16.59 -3.80
N LEU A 210 -4.00 -17.12 -2.85
CA LEU A 210 -4.41 -18.26 -2.03
C LEU A 210 -5.60 -17.94 -1.13
N ALA A 211 -5.66 -16.75 -0.54
CA ALA A 211 -6.77 -16.31 0.29
C ALA A 211 -8.09 -16.24 -0.51
N GLU A 212 -8.03 -15.74 -1.76
CA GLU A 212 -9.20 -15.71 -2.63
C GLU A 212 -9.70 -17.11 -2.98
N TYR A 213 -8.78 -18.03 -3.30
CA TYR A 213 -9.15 -19.41 -3.56
C TYR A 213 -9.72 -20.11 -2.32
N LEU A 214 -9.13 -19.88 -1.14
CA LEU A 214 -9.66 -20.38 0.13
C LEU A 214 -11.10 -19.91 0.33
N LEU A 215 -11.39 -18.62 0.12
CA LEU A 215 -12.75 -18.09 0.22
C LEU A 215 -13.69 -18.81 -0.77
N GLN A 216 -13.26 -19.05 -2.01
CA GLN A 216 -14.07 -19.77 -2.98
C GLN A 216 -14.39 -21.21 -2.54
N GLN A 217 -13.43 -21.90 -1.93
CA GLN A 217 -13.59 -23.29 -1.50
C GLN A 217 -14.38 -23.41 -0.20
N GLU A 218 -14.29 -22.43 0.68
CA GLU A 218 -14.79 -22.54 2.05
C GLU A 218 -16.02 -21.69 2.35
N ALA A 219 -16.34 -20.66 1.55
CA ALA A 219 -17.44 -19.74 1.86
C ALA A 219 -18.79 -20.44 2.09
N GLY A 220 -19.04 -21.54 1.38
CA GLY A 220 -20.30 -22.28 1.44
C GLY A 220 -21.47 -21.36 1.10
N ASP A 221 -22.41 -21.20 2.05
CA ASP A 221 -23.59 -20.34 1.89
C ASP A 221 -23.37 -18.87 2.27
N ILE A 222 -22.17 -18.50 2.75
CA ILE A 222 -21.87 -17.09 3.07
C ILE A 222 -21.82 -16.29 1.77
N ASN A 223 -22.56 -15.17 1.75
CA ASN A 223 -22.44 -14.19 0.68
C ASN A 223 -21.08 -13.48 0.80
N VAL A 224 -20.18 -13.73 -0.15
CA VAL A 224 -18.82 -13.17 -0.17
C VAL A 224 -18.64 -12.26 -1.40
N ALA A 225 -17.97 -11.13 -1.18
CA ALA A 225 -17.44 -10.29 -2.24
C ALA A 225 -15.94 -10.03 -2.05
N ILE A 226 -15.17 -10.08 -3.14
CA ILE A 226 -13.74 -9.78 -3.17
C ILE A 226 -13.54 -8.45 -3.89
N VAL A 227 -12.84 -7.51 -3.27
CA VAL A 227 -12.44 -6.25 -3.89
C VAL A 227 -10.93 -6.27 -4.12
N ARG A 228 -10.51 -6.11 -5.38
CA ARG A 228 -9.12 -6.12 -5.83
C ARG A 228 -8.68 -4.70 -6.25
N PRO A 229 -8.20 -3.86 -5.31
CA PRO A 229 -7.60 -2.59 -5.69
C PRO A 229 -6.26 -2.76 -6.40
N SER A 230 -5.91 -1.84 -7.30
CA SER A 230 -4.54 -1.64 -7.78
C SER A 230 -3.68 -0.94 -6.71
N ILE A 231 -2.63 -0.21 -7.10
CA ILE A 231 -1.74 0.40 -6.10
C ILE A 231 -2.44 1.58 -5.44
N VAL A 232 -2.79 1.41 -4.16
CA VAL A 232 -3.54 2.44 -3.44
C VAL A 232 -2.63 3.59 -3.03
N GLY A 233 -2.90 4.78 -3.56
CA GLY A 233 -2.20 6.03 -3.26
C GLY A 233 -2.98 6.94 -2.31
N ALA A 234 -2.47 8.16 -2.14
CA ALA A 234 -3.11 9.20 -1.34
C ALA A 234 -4.54 9.50 -1.81
N SER A 235 -5.37 10.03 -0.90
CA SER A 235 -6.74 10.42 -1.21
C SER A 235 -6.82 11.47 -2.31
N TRP A 236 -7.83 11.34 -3.17
CA TRP A 236 -8.14 12.34 -4.17
C TRP A 236 -8.94 13.50 -3.56
N LYS A 237 -10.04 13.18 -2.86
CA LYS A 237 -10.94 14.17 -2.28
C LYS A 237 -11.11 14.02 -0.78
N GLU A 238 -11.34 12.79 -0.31
CA GLU A 238 -11.78 12.56 1.07
C GLU A 238 -10.80 11.67 1.86
N PRO A 239 -10.61 11.89 3.18
CA PRO A 239 -11.22 12.94 4.03
C PRO A 239 -10.77 14.36 3.66
N PHE A 240 -9.58 14.51 3.09
CA PHE A 240 -9.09 15.70 2.41
C PHE A 240 -8.05 15.28 1.36
N PRO A 241 -7.77 16.09 0.32
CA PRO A 241 -6.84 15.72 -0.74
C PRO A 241 -5.41 15.48 -0.23
N GLY A 242 -4.75 14.44 -0.77
CA GLY A 242 -3.35 14.14 -0.49
C GLY A 242 -3.10 13.45 0.86
N TRP A 243 -4.13 13.06 1.60
CA TRP A 243 -3.96 12.32 2.85
C TRP A 243 -3.37 10.93 2.60
N ILE A 244 -2.30 10.62 3.33
CA ILE A 244 -1.65 9.32 3.37
C ILE A 244 -0.92 9.16 4.70
N ASP A 245 -0.95 7.96 5.28
CA ASP A 245 -0.35 7.69 6.59
C ASP A 245 0.69 6.55 6.57
N ASN A 246 1.05 6.07 5.37
CA ASN A 246 2.02 5.00 5.19
C ASN A 246 3.09 5.38 4.14
N PHE A 247 4.26 4.79 4.31
CA PHE A 247 5.40 4.93 3.39
C PHE A 247 5.56 3.69 2.50
N ASN A 248 4.56 2.81 2.47
CA ASN A 248 4.68 1.54 1.75
C ASN A 248 4.50 1.78 0.24
N GLY A 249 5.15 0.95 -0.56
CA GLY A 249 5.04 1.02 -2.01
C GLY A 249 5.51 2.36 -2.61
N PRO A 250 4.80 2.94 -3.59
CA PRO A 250 5.23 4.15 -4.30
C PRO A 250 5.42 5.38 -3.42
N SER A 251 4.70 5.51 -2.31
CA SER A 251 4.79 6.68 -1.42
C SER A 251 6.21 6.83 -0.83
N GLY A 252 6.83 5.72 -0.43
CA GLY A 252 8.22 5.72 0.02
C GLY A 252 9.20 6.09 -1.11
N ILE A 253 8.93 5.63 -2.33
CA ILE A 253 9.72 5.96 -3.53
C ILE A 253 9.62 7.46 -3.84
N PHE A 254 8.42 8.03 -3.81
CA PHE A 254 8.20 9.46 -4.05
C PHE A 254 8.90 10.32 -3.02
N ILE A 255 8.84 9.96 -1.74
CA ILE A 255 9.53 10.71 -0.68
C ILE A 255 11.04 10.58 -0.79
N ALA A 256 11.56 9.39 -1.13
CA ALA A 256 12.99 9.19 -1.36
C ALA A 256 13.49 9.99 -2.58
N ALA A 257 12.68 10.07 -3.65
CA ALA A 257 12.93 10.91 -4.82
C ALA A 257 12.92 12.39 -4.46
N GLY A 258 11.90 12.83 -3.71
CA GLY A 258 11.71 14.21 -3.24
C GLY A 258 12.84 14.69 -2.32
N LYS A 259 13.34 13.83 -1.44
CA LYS A 259 14.50 14.14 -0.59
C LYS A 259 15.84 14.07 -1.33
N GLY A 260 15.84 13.67 -2.61
CA GLY A 260 17.05 13.52 -3.43
C GLY A 260 17.95 12.35 -3.00
N ILE A 261 17.40 11.39 -2.26
CA ILE A 261 18.10 10.17 -1.82
C ILE A 261 18.10 9.15 -2.95
N LEU A 262 16.93 8.88 -3.51
CA LEU A 262 16.80 8.08 -4.72
C LEU A 262 17.17 8.94 -5.94
N ARG A 263 17.88 8.35 -6.91
CA ARG A 263 18.45 9.07 -8.07
C ARG A 263 18.26 8.33 -9.39
N THR A 264 18.21 7.01 -9.31
CA THR A 264 17.93 6.13 -10.43
C THR A 264 17.03 5.02 -9.94
N MET A 265 16.11 4.57 -10.79
CA MET A 265 15.32 3.38 -10.57
C MET A 265 15.17 2.64 -11.90
N ARG A 266 15.18 1.30 -11.84
CA ARG A 266 14.96 0.48 -13.03
C ARG A 266 13.46 0.34 -13.29
N ALA A 267 12.95 1.10 -14.25
CA ALA A 267 11.57 1.04 -14.70
C ALA A 267 11.47 1.51 -16.16
N SER A 268 10.42 1.09 -16.86
CA SER A 268 10.10 1.64 -18.18
C SER A 268 9.22 2.87 -18.03
N ASN A 269 9.57 3.95 -18.74
CA ASN A 269 8.73 5.15 -18.78
C ASN A 269 7.35 4.89 -19.38
N ASN A 270 7.24 3.86 -20.21
CA ASN A 270 6.00 3.43 -20.87
C ASN A 270 5.27 2.34 -20.08
N ALA A 271 5.77 1.93 -18.91
CA ALA A 271 5.01 1.01 -18.06
C ALA A 271 3.84 1.78 -17.41
N VAL A 272 2.68 1.15 -17.38
CA VAL A 272 1.50 1.69 -16.69
C VAL A 272 1.74 1.65 -15.19
N ALA A 273 1.57 2.80 -14.54
CA ALA A 273 1.51 2.98 -13.10
C ALA A 273 0.03 2.97 -12.68
N ASP A 274 -0.52 1.78 -12.48
CA ASP A 274 -1.92 1.64 -12.06
C ASP A 274 -2.09 2.02 -10.58
N LEU A 275 -2.32 3.31 -10.38
CA LEU A 275 -2.49 3.99 -9.09
C LEU A 275 -3.96 4.36 -8.90
N VAL A 276 -4.55 3.93 -7.79
CA VAL A 276 -5.93 4.26 -7.42
C VAL A 276 -5.96 5.02 -6.09
N PRO A 277 -6.74 6.11 -5.95
CA PRO A 277 -6.86 6.81 -4.68
C PRO A 277 -7.59 5.99 -3.62
N VAL A 278 -7.15 6.10 -2.36
CA VAL A 278 -7.75 5.35 -1.26
C VAL A 278 -9.25 5.61 -1.10
N ASP A 279 -9.71 6.85 -1.29
CA ASP A 279 -11.13 7.22 -1.18
C ASP A 279 -11.99 6.60 -2.29
N VAL A 280 -11.44 6.42 -3.49
CA VAL A 280 -12.12 5.69 -4.57
C VAL A 280 -12.28 4.22 -4.20
N VAL A 281 -11.23 3.59 -3.68
CA VAL A 281 -11.28 2.19 -3.25
C VAL A 281 -12.27 1.99 -2.10
N ILE A 282 -12.29 2.90 -1.13
CA ILE A 282 -13.22 2.83 0.00
C ILE A 282 -14.67 3.03 -0.44
N ASN A 283 -14.94 4.00 -1.32
CA ASN A 283 -16.27 4.19 -1.89
C ASN A 283 -16.74 2.95 -2.64
N ALA A 284 -15.86 2.35 -3.46
CA ALA A 284 -16.15 1.10 -4.15
C ALA A 284 -16.41 -0.04 -3.16
N THR A 285 -15.63 -0.16 -2.09
CA THR A 285 -15.78 -1.21 -1.06
C THR A 285 -17.12 -1.10 -0.33
N LEU A 286 -17.53 0.12 0.07
CA LEU A 286 -18.83 0.36 0.69
C LEU A 286 -19.99 0.09 -0.28
N ALA A 287 -19.85 0.48 -1.55
CA ALA A 287 -20.84 0.21 -2.58
C ALA A 287 -20.96 -1.29 -2.92
N VAL A 288 -19.85 -2.03 -2.94
CA VAL A 288 -19.82 -3.48 -3.16
C VAL A 288 -20.55 -4.21 -2.06
N ALA A 289 -20.31 -3.85 -0.80
CA ALA A 289 -21.03 -4.44 0.34
C ALA A 289 -22.53 -4.11 0.31
N TRP A 290 -22.89 -2.86 0.00
CA TRP A 290 -24.28 -2.45 -0.22
C TRP A 290 -24.96 -3.24 -1.32
N TYR A 291 -24.36 -3.31 -2.51
CA TYR A 291 -24.95 -3.96 -3.67
C TYR A 291 -25.08 -5.46 -3.45
N SER A 292 -24.01 -6.10 -2.96
CA SER A 292 -23.96 -7.55 -2.77
C SER A 292 -24.86 -8.01 -1.61
N GLY A 293 -24.94 -7.23 -0.53
CA GLY A 293 -25.79 -7.53 0.61
C GLY A 293 -27.28 -7.24 0.36
N SER A 294 -27.61 -6.11 -0.28
CA SER A 294 -29.01 -5.76 -0.58
C SER A 294 -29.70 -6.71 -1.57
N GLN A 295 -28.92 -7.47 -2.34
CA GLN A 295 -29.42 -8.45 -3.31
C GLN A 295 -29.25 -9.91 -2.87
N MET A 296 -28.98 -10.17 -1.58
CA MET A 296 -28.71 -11.52 -1.06
C MET A 296 -29.80 -12.55 -1.43
N ARG A 297 -31.08 -12.13 -1.48
CA ARG A 297 -32.21 -13.03 -1.79
C ARG A 297 -32.50 -13.19 -3.28
N SER A 298 -32.06 -12.26 -4.12
CA SER A 298 -32.42 -12.23 -5.56
C SER A 298 -31.27 -12.64 -6.48
N ARG A 299 -30.04 -12.75 -5.98
CA ARG A 299 -28.84 -13.04 -6.75
C ARG A 299 -28.41 -14.50 -6.60
N SER A 300 -27.76 -15.05 -7.64
CA SER A 300 -27.07 -16.33 -7.52
C SER A 300 -25.99 -16.24 -6.43
N LYS A 301 -25.80 -17.32 -5.66
CA LYS A 301 -24.80 -17.42 -4.57
C LYS A 301 -23.34 -17.34 -5.02
N ASN A 302 -23.06 -17.11 -6.30
CA ASN A 302 -21.70 -16.98 -6.80
C ASN A 302 -21.00 -15.78 -6.17
N MET A 303 -19.79 -16.04 -5.66
CA MET A 303 -18.89 -15.01 -5.13
C MET A 303 -18.57 -13.99 -6.21
N LEU A 304 -18.70 -12.70 -5.88
CA LEU A 304 -18.36 -11.62 -6.79
C LEU A 304 -16.94 -11.14 -6.55
N VAL A 305 -16.24 -10.84 -7.63
CA VAL A 305 -14.92 -10.24 -7.61
C VAL A 305 -15.01 -8.90 -8.33
N TYR A 306 -14.40 -7.87 -7.77
CA TYR A 306 -14.43 -6.52 -8.32
C TYR A 306 -13.01 -5.98 -8.47
N ASN A 307 -12.62 -5.63 -9.68
CA ASN A 307 -11.32 -5.01 -9.95
C ASN A 307 -11.43 -3.48 -9.83
N CYS A 308 -10.87 -2.90 -8.76
CA CYS A 308 -10.82 -1.45 -8.57
C CYS A 308 -9.48 -0.92 -9.10
N THR A 309 -9.42 -0.68 -10.42
CA THR A 309 -8.20 -0.38 -11.16
C THR A 309 -8.39 0.78 -12.13
N THR A 310 -7.30 1.37 -12.60
CA THR A 310 -7.31 2.48 -13.57
C THR A 310 -6.60 2.14 -14.87
N GLY A 311 -5.67 1.18 -14.85
CA GLY A 311 -4.69 0.96 -15.91
C GLY A 311 -5.27 0.53 -17.26
N GLY A 312 -6.40 -0.17 -17.28
CA GLY A 312 -7.04 -0.64 -18.51
C GLY A 312 -7.87 0.41 -19.25
N ILE A 313 -8.34 1.46 -18.56
CA ILE A 313 -9.28 2.45 -19.12
C ILE A 313 -8.64 3.84 -19.22
N ASN A 314 -7.85 4.24 -18.22
CA ASN A 314 -7.22 5.55 -18.15
C ASN A 314 -5.76 5.40 -17.67
N PRO A 315 -4.87 4.85 -18.51
CA PRO A 315 -3.51 4.53 -18.13
C PRO A 315 -2.72 5.79 -17.78
N PHE A 316 -2.02 5.72 -16.65
CA PHE A 316 -1.06 6.73 -16.22
C PHE A 316 0.32 6.09 -16.20
N HIS A 317 1.31 6.66 -16.89
CA HIS A 317 2.60 5.99 -17.09
C HIS A 317 3.66 6.43 -16.09
N TRP A 318 4.63 5.56 -15.80
CA TRP A 318 5.72 5.88 -14.86
C TRP A 318 6.56 7.09 -15.29
N GLY A 319 6.69 7.37 -16.59
CA GLY A 319 7.32 8.60 -17.07
C GLY A 319 6.54 9.87 -16.71
N GLU A 320 5.20 9.81 -16.75
CA GLU A 320 4.33 10.91 -16.31
C GLU A 320 4.40 11.07 -14.78
N VAL A 321 4.44 9.96 -14.04
CA VAL A 321 4.66 9.95 -12.57
C VAL A 321 5.97 10.66 -12.23
N GLU A 322 7.08 10.28 -12.89
CA GLU A 322 8.39 10.89 -12.66
C GLU A 322 8.33 12.41 -12.87
N TYR A 323 7.79 12.84 -14.02
CA TYR A 323 7.66 14.25 -14.35
C TYR A 323 6.87 15.01 -13.26
N HIS A 324 5.69 14.52 -12.90
CA HIS A 324 4.84 15.21 -11.95
C HIS A 324 5.45 15.22 -10.54
N VAL A 325 5.93 14.10 -10.03
CA VAL A 325 6.56 13.99 -8.70
C VAL A 325 7.76 14.92 -8.58
N ILE A 326 8.67 14.89 -9.56
CA ILE A 326 9.87 15.75 -9.54
C ILE A 326 9.50 17.22 -9.71
N SER A 327 8.52 17.55 -10.56
CA SER A 327 8.06 18.94 -10.73
C SER A 327 7.46 19.50 -9.43
N THR A 328 6.66 18.70 -8.71
CA THR A 328 6.07 19.10 -7.43
C THR A 328 7.15 19.33 -6.39
N PHE A 329 8.08 18.39 -6.18
CA PHE A 329 9.12 18.57 -5.15
C PHE A 329 10.15 19.64 -5.48
N LYS A 330 10.30 20.03 -6.75
CA LYS A 330 11.10 21.22 -7.12
C LYS A 330 10.41 22.52 -6.74
N ARG A 331 9.07 22.60 -6.85
CA ARG A 331 8.26 23.77 -6.47
C ARG A 331 8.03 23.83 -4.96
N ASN A 332 7.80 22.67 -4.34
CA ASN A 332 7.54 22.48 -2.92
C ASN A 332 8.59 21.52 -2.32
N PRO A 333 9.82 21.99 -2.02
CA PRO A 333 10.87 21.15 -1.47
C PRO A 333 10.48 20.53 -0.13
N LEU A 334 10.77 19.23 0.03
CA LEU A 334 10.60 18.56 1.32
C LEU A 334 11.59 19.12 2.36
N GLU A 335 11.15 19.18 3.60
CA GLU A 335 12.04 19.49 4.72
C GLU A 335 13.19 18.49 4.81
N GLN A 336 14.37 18.99 5.17
CA GLN A 336 15.59 18.19 5.32
C GLN A 336 15.92 17.38 4.05
N ALA A 337 15.62 17.91 2.87
CA ALA A 337 16.04 17.32 1.61
C ALA A 337 17.57 17.20 1.59
N PHE A 338 18.07 15.98 1.35
CA PHE A 338 19.50 15.71 1.29
C PHE A 338 20.12 16.33 0.03
N ARG A 339 19.39 16.30 -1.09
CA ARG A 339 19.78 16.89 -2.37
C ARG A 339 18.55 17.41 -3.11
N ARG A 340 18.79 18.19 -4.17
CA ARG A 340 17.72 18.59 -5.09
C ARG A 340 17.01 17.33 -5.66
N PRO A 341 15.66 17.31 -5.67
CA PRO A 341 14.89 16.21 -6.24
C PRO A 341 15.25 16.01 -7.71
N ASN A 342 15.71 14.81 -8.04
CA ASN A 342 15.93 14.35 -9.42
C ASN A 342 16.12 12.83 -9.37
N VAL A 343 15.22 12.11 -10.03
CA VAL A 343 15.24 10.66 -10.23
C VAL A 343 15.09 10.41 -11.72
N ASN A 344 15.95 9.57 -12.27
CA ASN A 344 15.82 9.10 -13.64
C ASN A 344 15.34 7.64 -13.64
N LEU A 345 14.30 7.36 -14.41
CA LEU A 345 13.90 5.99 -14.73
C LEU A 345 14.69 5.48 -15.93
N THR A 346 15.22 4.26 -15.84
CA THR A 346 15.94 3.62 -16.96
C THR A 346 15.61 2.15 -17.09
N THR A 347 15.46 1.67 -18.33
CA THR A 347 15.30 0.24 -18.62
C THR A 347 16.65 -0.49 -18.68
N ASN A 348 17.75 0.25 -18.89
CA ASN A 348 19.09 -0.32 -19.09
C ASN A 348 19.74 -0.66 -17.74
N HIS A 349 20.04 -1.95 -17.54
CA HIS A 349 20.64 -2.45 -16.31
C HIS A 349 22.01 -1.83 -16.01
N LEU A 350 22.88 -1.70 -17.01
CA LEU A 350 24.23 -1.18 -16.84
C LEU A 350 24.21 0.30 -16.46
N ILE A 351 23.36 1.08 -17.12
CA ILE A 351 23.16 2.50 -16.79
C ILE A 351 22.63 2.65 -15.36
N ASN A 352 21.66 1.81 -14.96
CA ASN A 352 21.15 1.83 -13.59
C ASN A 352 22.25 1.47 -12.56
N GLN A 353 23.06 0.43 -12.81
CA GLN A 353 24.15 0.05 -11.91
C GLN A 353 25.22 1.13 -11.80
N TYR A 354 25.58 1.77 -12.92
CA TYR A 354 26.48 2.91 -12.95
C TYR A 354 25.95 4.04 -12.05
N TRP A 355 24.69 4.44 -12.23
CA TRP A 355 24.11 5.51 -11.41
C TRP A 355 23.94 5.12 -9.94
N ILE A 356 23.65 3.86 -9.62
CA ILE A 356 23.68 3.36 -8.24
C ILE A 356 25.08 3.51 -7.64
N ALA A 357 26.11 3.09 -8.37
CA ALA A 357 27.50 3.17 -7.90
C ALA A 357 27.91 4.63 -7.64
N VAL A 358 27.66 5.52 -8.61
CA VAL A 358 28.11 6.91 -8.57
C VAL A 358 27.25 7.79 -7.67
N SER A 359 25.92 7.64 -7.71
CA SER A 359 25.00 8.56 -7.03
C SER A 359 24.54 8.09 -5.66
N HIS A 360 24.60 6.78 -5.38
CA HIS A 360 24.21 6.21 -4.08
C HIS A 360 25.40 5.69 -3.29
N LYS A 361 26.18 4.74 -3.83
CA LYS A 361 27.24 4.03 -3.08
C LYS A 361 28.47 4.89 -2.82
N ALA A 362 29.03 5.55 -3.83
CA ALA A 362 30.25 6.34 -3.67
C ALA A 362 30.10 7.49 -2.65
N PRO A 363 29.02 8.30 -2.67
CA PRO A 363 28.83 9.35 -1.67
C PRO A 363 28.63 8.79 -0.26
N ALA A 364 27.92 7.66 -0.12
CA ALA A 364 27.73 6.98 1.15
C ALA A 364 29.07 6.48 1.72
N PHE A 365 29.90 5.87 0.88
CA PHE A 365 31.23 5.41 1.26
C PHE A 365 32.14 6.56 1.69
N LEU A 366 32.20 7.64 0.90
CA LEU A 366 33.01 8.81 1.23
C LEU A 366 32.56 9.49 2.52
N TYR A 367 31.25 9.57 2.76
CA TYR A 367 30.72 10.11 4.00
C TYR A 367 31.06 9.23 5.22
N ASP A 368 30.96 7.91 5.08
CA ASP A 368 31.36 6.98 6.14
C ASP A 368 32.87 7.01 6.40
N LEU A 369 33.69 7.17 5.34
CA LEU A 369 35.13 7.36 5.48
C LEU A 369 35.42 8.65 6.27
N TYR A 370 34.76 9.76 5.93
CA TYR A 370 34.86 11.01 6.68
C TYR A 370 34.45 10.84 8.16
N LEU A 371 33.34 10.15 8.43
CA LEU A 371 32.90 9.88 9.81
C LEU A 371 33.95 9.09 10.60
N ARG A 372 34.54 8.06 9.99
CA ARG A 372 35.63 7.29 10.60
C ARG A 372 36.84 8.16 10.90
N LEU A 373 37.22 9.06 9.97
CA LEU A 373 38.35 9.97 10.15
C LEU A 373 38.16 10.97 11.31
N ILE A 374 36.91 11.34 11.64
CA ILE A 374 36.59 12.20 12.79
C ILE A 374 36.24 11.41 14.06
N GLY A 375 36.59 10.12 14.11
CA GLY A 375 36.35 9.25 15.27
C GLY A 375 34.88 8.91 15.54
N ARG A 376 34.00 9.06 14.54
CA ARG A 376 32.58 8.72 14.65
C ARG A 376 32.27 7.41 13.95
N GLU A 377 31.25 6.71 14.44
CA GLU A 377 30.80 5.48 13.80
C GLU A 377 30.20 5.74 12.39
N PRO A 378 30.52 4.89 11.40
CA PRO A 378 29.94 4.95 10.07
C PRO A 378 28.44 4.66 10.11
N ARG A 379 27.65 5.36 9.30
CA ARG A 379 26.17 5.34 9.35
C ARG A 379 25.52 4.91 8.03
N TRP A 380 26.17 5.12 6.88
CA TRP A 380 25.52 5.06 5.57
C TRP A 380 25.71 3.73 4.82
N THR A 381 26.76 2.98 5.07
CA THR A 381 26.94 1.62 4.51
C THR A 381 25.84 0.65 4.97
N ARG A 382 25.24 0.86 6.16
CA ARG A 382 24.02 0.14 6.59
C ARG A 382 22.74 0.63 5.89
N ALA A 383 22.60 1.93 5.62
CA ALA A 383 21.39 2.51 5.02
C ALA A 383 21.29 2.35 3.50
N GLY A 384 22.43 2.29 2.79
CA GLY A 384 22.50 2.08 1.34
C GLY A 384 21.96 0.71 0.89
N ASN A 385 22.08 -0.32 1.74
CA ASN A 385 21.47 -1.63 1.49
C ASN A 385 19.94 -1.59 1.62
N SER A 386 19.40 -0.76 2.52
CA SER A 386 17.94 -0.57 2.68
C SER A 386 17.31 0.21 1.51
N THR A 387 18.06 1.09 0.84
CA THR A 387 17.58 1.80 -0.36
C THR A 387 17.51 0.88 -1.58
N GLN A 388 18.37 -0.14 -1.65
CA GLN A 388 18.27 -1.20 -2.66
C GLN A 388 17.01 -2.05 -2.47
N ALA A 389 16.61 -2.32 -1.22
CA ALA A 389 15.37 -3.05 -0.92
C ALA A 389 14.10 -2.35 -1.48
N LEU A 390 14.08 -1.01 -1.54
CA LEU A 390 13.00 -0.24 -2.19
C LEU A 390 13.01 -0.36 -3.72
N THR A 391 14.16 -0.65 -4.32
CA THR A 391 14.33 -0.74 -5.79
C THR A 391 13.83 -2.09 -6.34
N PHE A 392 13.82 -3.15 -5.51
CA PHE A 392 13.29 -4.46 -5.89
C PHE A 392 11.75 -4.49 -5.99
N CYS A 393 11.05 -3.52 -5.41
CA CYS A 393 9.58 -3.48 -5.41
C CYS A 393 8.93 -3.04 -6.74
N VAL A 394 9.71 -2.57 -7.73
CA VAL A 394 9.18 -2.04 -9.01
C VAL A 394 9.76 -2.79 -10.23
N ILE A 395 10.15 -4.05 -10.05
CA ILE A 395 10.70 -4.85 -11.16
C ILE A 395 9.62 -5.80 -11.73
N PRO A 396 8.89 -5.43 -12.80
CA PRO A 396 8.53 -6.35 -13.86
C PRO A 396 9.64 -6.27 -14.92
N GLY A 397 10.75 -6.91 -14.59
CA GLY A 397 11.94 -6.99 -15.44
C GLY A 397 11.94 -8.25 -16.28
N ARG A 398 10.78 -8.71 -16.75
CA ARG A 398 10.56 -9.72 -17.80
C ARG A 398 9.07 -9.66 -18.14
N LYS A 399 8.76 -9.67 -19.44
CA LYS A 399 7.42 -9.59 -20.07
C LYS A 399 6.24 -9.92 -19.13
N THR A 400 5.73 -8.94 -18.39
CA THR A 400 4.39 -9.01 -17.79
C THR A 400 3.59 -7.85 -18.34
N GLY A 401 3.17 -8.01 -19.59
CA GLY A 401 2.20 -7.14 -20.25
C GLY A 401 0.79 -7.48 -19.76
N ALA A 402 0.56 -7.43 -18.45
CA ALA A 402 -0.79 -7.63 -17.91
C ALA A 402 -1.63 -6.39 -18.20
N THR A 403 -2.30 -6.39 -19.35
CA THR A 403 -3.24 -5.35 -19.76
C THR A 403 -4.63 -5.87 -19.46
N LEU A 404 -5.32 -5.26 -18.50
CA LEU A 404 -6.70 -5.62 -18.16
C LEU A 404 -7.62 -5.16 -19.30
N THR A 405 -7.98 -6.06 -20.21
CA THR A 405 -9.02 -5.84 -21.24
C THR A 405 -10.38 -6.33 -20.74
N TYR A 406 -11.39 -5.46 -20.78
CA TYR A 406 -12.77 -5.75 -20.37
C TYR A 406 -13.61 -6.13 -21.60
N GLU A 407 -14.02 -7.38 -21.73
CA GLU A 407 -15.05 -7.78 -22.71
C GLU A 407 -16.45 -7.69 -22.09
N GLY A 408 -17.35 -7.06 -22.84
CA GLY A 408 -18.58 -6.49 -22.31
C GLY A 408 -19.58 -7.50 -21.73
N ARG A 409 -19.91 -7.31 -20.45
CA ARG A 409 -21.28 -7.46 -19.94
C ARG A 409 -21.62 -6.26 -19.06
N LYS A 410 -22.61 -5.49 -19.48
CA LYS A 410 -23.07 -4.24 -18.87
C LYS A 410 -23.48 -4.47 -17.41
N CYS A 411 -22.67 -4.00 -16.46
CA CYS A 411 -23.14 -3.54 -15.15
C CYS A 411 -22.82 -2.04 -15.05
N ILE A 412 -23.79 -1.23 -15.47
CA ILE A 412 -23.73 0.23 -15.41
C ILE A 412 -23.97 0.64 -13.95
N PHE A 413 -22.90 0.87 -13.20
CA PHE A 413 -22.99 1.79 -12.07
C PHE A 413 -22.70 3.19 -12.60
N TYR A 414 -23.71 4.07 -12.52
CA TYR A 414 -23.56 5.50 -12.78
C TYR A 414 -22.60 6.11 -11.73
N ILE A 415 -21.30 6.01 -11.97
CA ILE A 415 -20.30 6.81 -11.26
C ILE A 415 -20.02 8.00 -12.16
N SER A 416 -20.50 9.16 -11.71
CA SER A 416 -20.37 10.50 -12.30
C SER A 416 -19.09 10.68 -13.15
N SER A 417 -19.26 11.41 -14.26
CA SER A 417 -18.26 11.87 -15.25
C SER A 417 -16.99 12.54 -14.68
N SER A 418 -16.86 12.61 -13.35
CA SER A 418 -15.70 13.11 -12.62
C SER A 418 -14.59 12.05 -12.38
N VAL A 419 -14.82 10.75 -12.63
CA VAL A 419 -13.76 9.71 -12.53
C VAL A 419 -12.77 9.73 -13.70
N TYR A 420 -13.17 10.30 -14.85
CA TYR A 420 -12.35 10.40 -16.07
C TYR A 420 -11.06 11.22 -15.92
N SER A 421 -10.93 12.01 -14.84
CA SER A 421 -9.84 12.96 -14.62
C SER A 421 -8.90 12.60 -13.45
N VAL A 422 -9.15 11.48 -12.77
CA VAL A 422 -8.65 11.23 -11.41
C VAL A 422 -7.16 10.89 -11.35
N SER A 423 -6.64 10.04 -12.25
CA SER A 423 -5.22 9.64 -12.22
C SER A 423 -4.26 10.84 -12.39
N ARG A 424 -4.61 11.78 -13.28
CA ARG A 424 -3.85 13.03 -13.48
C ARG A 424 -4.02 14.04 -12.33
N HIS A 425 -5.15 14.03 -11.63
CA HIS A 425 -5.42 14.95 -10.52
C HIS A 425 -4.78 14.53 -9.19
N VAL A 426 -4.55 13.23 -8.97
CA VAL A 426 -3.93 12.72 -7.73
C VAL A 426 -2.51 13.25 -7.56
N VAL A 427 -1.76 13.43 -8.66
CA VAL A 427 -0.45 14.07 -8.57
C VAL A 427 -0.55 15.60 -8.50
N TYR A 428 -1.58 16.19 -9.11
CA TYR A 428 -1.88 17.63 -9.01
C TYR A 428 -2.29 18.07 -7.59
N LEU A 429 -2.94 17.23 -6.80
CA LEU A 429 -3.41 17.57 -5.45
C LEU A 429 -2.34 17.44 -4.36
N SER A 430 -1.17 16.89 -4.69
CA SER A 430 0.05 17.13 -3.90
C SER A 430 0.60 18.56 -4.06
N SER A 431 -0.04 19.40 -4.90
CA SER A 431 0.42 20.74 -5.26
C SER A 431 -0.57 21.88 -4.97
N THR A 432 -1.68 21.64 -4.27
CA THR A 432 -2.61 22.69 -3.81
C THR A 432 -2.35 23.09 -2.36
N GLU A 433 -1.74 24.28 -2.18
CA GLU A 433 -1.83 25.25 -1.06
C GLU A 433 -2.15 24.82 0.38
N TYR A 434 -1.80 23.60 0.79
CA TYR A 434 -1.73 23.24 2.20
C TYR A 434 -0.35 22.67 2.48
N CYS A 435 0.60 23.57 2.77
CA CYS A 435 1.85 23.23 3.44
C CYS A 435 1.49 22.62 4.81
N ILE A 436 1.25 21.31 4.86
CA ILE A 436 1.17 20.60 6.13
C ILE A 436 2.61 20.45 6.62
N ASN A 437 2.94 21.25 7.62
CA ASN A 437 4.15 21.17 8.40
C ASN A 437 4.10 19.85 9.22
N MET A 438 4.43 18.72 8.58
CA MET A 438 4.32 17.42 9.20
C MET A 438 5.53 17.15 10.10
N THR A 439 5.41 17.50 11.38
CA THR A 439 6.40 17.13 12.40
C THR A 439 6.10 15.72 12.90
N PHE A 440 6.90 14.72 12.51
CA PHE A 440 6.75 13.35 12.97
C PHE A 440 7.78 13.03 14.08
N LYS A 441 7.34 12.36 15.15
CA LYS A 441 8.16 12.11 16.36
C LYS A 441 8.55 10.66 16.60
N THR A 442 8.05 9.70 15.83
CA THR A 442 8.02 8.28 16.26
C THR A 442 8.57 7.25 15.26
N ASN A 443 9.12 7.65 14.11
CA ASN A 443 9.70 6.70 13.13
C ASN A 443 11.21 6.44 13.37
N PRO A 444 11.70 5.18 13.41
CA PRO A 444 13.13 4.86 13.52
C PRO A 444 14.00 5.43 12.40
N LEU A 445 13.48 5.52 11.17
CA LEU A 445 14.17 6.19 10.05
C LEU A 445 14.35 7.68 10.35
N GLU A 446 13.32 8.35 10.85
CA GLU A 446 13.39 9.76 11.23
C GLU A 446 14.27 10.00 12.46
N GLN A 447 14.28 9.08 13.43
CA GLN A 447 15.20 9.11 14.57
C GLN A 447 16.65 8.94 14.15
N ALA A 448 16.94 8.16 13.10
CA ALA A 448 18.28 8.08 12.50
C ALA A 448 18.70 9.39 11.79
N PHE A 449 17.73 10.20 11.34
CA PHE A 449 17.94 11.44 10.59
C PHE A 449 17.77 12.74 11.42
N ARG A 450 17.43 12.66 12.71
CA ARG A 450 17.36 13.84 13.58
C ARG A 450 18.73 14.42 13.91
N ARG A 451 19.05 15.60 13.36
CA ARG A 451 19.92 16.61 13.99
C ARG A 451 19.47 18.04 13.69
N PRO A 452 19.76 19.00 14.58
CA PRO A 452 19.19 20.34 14.54
C PRO A 452 19.83 21.17 13.43
N ASN A 453 19.00 21.97 12.74
CA ASN A 453 19.36 23.12 11.92
C ASN A 453 20.71 23.01 11.19
N VAL A 454 20.78 22.18 10.14
CA VAL A 454 21.82 22.35 9.12
C VAL A 454 21.19 23.08 7.96
N ASN A 455 21.39 24.40 7.94
CA ASN A 455 21.06 25.27 6.82
C ASN A 455 21.80 24.71 5.58
N LEU A 456 21.06 24.17 4.60
CA LEU A 456 21.63 23.48 3.41
C LEU A 456 22.50 24.38 2.53
N ARG A 457 22.56 25.70 2.80
CA ARG A 457 23.47 26.64 2.14
C ARG A 457 24.88 26.71 2.75
N SER A 458 25.16 26.06 3.89
CA SER A 458 26.40 26.31 4.64
C SER A 458 27.36 25.13 4.81
N ASN A 459 27.17 24.00 4.10
CA ASN A 459 28.18 22.93 4.09
C ASN A 459 29.01 22.99 2.79
N PRO A 460 30.16 23.71 2.79
CA PRO A 460 30.98 23.91 1.60
C PRO A 460 31.50 22.60 1.00
N PHE A 461 31.77 21.59 1.82
CA PHE A 461 32.28 20.29 1.34
C PHE A 461 31.27 19.55 0.47
N THR A 462 30.00 19.53 0.89
CA THR A 462 28.94 18.88 0.08
C THR A 462 28.68 19.65 -1.21
N ASN A 463 28.64 20.98 -1.18
CA ASN A 463 28.43 21.78 -2.39
C ASN A 463 29.59 21.59 -3.40
N GLN A 464 30.82 21.57 -2.91
CA GLN A 464 32.02 21.38 -3.72
C GLN A 464 32.10 19.95 -4.28
N TYR A 465 31.79 18.92 -3.47
CA TYR A 465 31.68 17.55 -3.95
C TYR A 465 30.62 17.39 -5.05
N TRP A 466 29.43 17.97 -4.88
CA TRP A 466 28.36 17.86 -5.87
C TRP A 466 28.66 18.61 -7.16
N THR A 467 29.32 19.76 -7.06
CA THR A 467 29.82 20.49 -8.23
C THR A 467 30.84 19.65 -8.99
N THR A 468 31.79 19.04 -8.27
CA THR A 468 32.82 18.19 -8.85
C THR A 468 32.23 16.96 -9.53
N VAL A 469 31.30 16.24 -8.90
CA VAL A 469 30.75 15.00 -9.46
C VAL A 469 29.72 15.24 -10.56
N SER A 470 28.90 16.29 -10.46
CA SER A 470 27.79 16.53 -11.39
C SER A 470 28.16 17.39 -12.59
N HIS A 471 29.18 18.23 -12.47
CA HIS A 471 29.57 19.17 -13.51
C HIS A 471 31.03 18.97 -13.94
N THR A 472 31.97 18.93 -12.99
CA THR A 472 33.41 18.90 -13.32
C THR A 472 33.87 17.57 -13.90
N LEU A 473 33.48 16.43 -13.29
CA LEU A 473 33.88 15.10 -13.77
C LEU A 473 33.30 14.79 -15.16
N PRO A 474 32.00 15.02 -15.42
CA PRO A 474 31.43 14.83 -16.76
C PRO A 474 32.06 15.75 -17.81
N ALA A 475 32.36 17.01 -17.45
CA ALA A 475 33.07 17.93 -18.34
C ALA A 475 34.49 17.42 -18.67
N LEU A 476 35.25 16.96 -17.67
CA LEU A 476 36.59 16.40 -17.88
C LEU A 476 36.57 15.11 -18.72
N LEU A 477 35.57 14.25 -18.53
CA LEU A 477 35.39 13.04 -19.32
C LEU A 477 35.00 13.36 -20.78
N TYR A 478 34.15 14.36 -20.98
CA TYR A 478 33.78 14.84 -22.30
C TYR A 478 34.97 15.50 -23.01
N ASP A 479 35.76 16.31 -22.31
CA ASP A 479 36.99 16.89 -22.84
C ASP A 479 38.03 15.82 -23.20
N GLY A 480 38.14 14.76 -22.38
CA GLY A 480 38.97 13.60 -22.68
C GLY A 480 38.51 12.88 -23.96
N TYR A 481 37.20 12.68 -24.11
CA TYR A 481 36.61 12.11 -25.32
C TYR A 481 36.86 12.99 -26.56
N LEU A 482 36.69 14.31 -26.45
CA LEU A 482 36.97 15.24 -27.54
C LEU A 482 38.45 15.15 -27.97
N ARG A 483 39.38 15.17 -27.00
CA ARG A 483 40.82 15.01 -27.30
C ARG A 483 41.13 13.68 -28.00
N LEU A 484 40.53 12.59 -27.56
CA LEU A 484 40.72 11.25 -28.16
C LEU A 484 40.12 11.14 -29.57
N THR A 485 39.11 11.93 -29.89
CA THR A 485 38.45 11.96 -31.20
C THR A 485 38.98 13.09 -32.10
N GLY A 486 40.09 13.73 -31.73
CA GLY A 486 40.73 14.80 -32.52
C GLY A 486 39.98 16.14 -32.49
N HIS A 487 38.98 16.29 -31.62
CA HIS A 487 38.21 17.52 -31.44
C HIS A 487 38.79 18.34 -30.28
N LYS A 488 38.72 19.67 -30.41
CA LYS A 488 39.23 20.58 -29.37
C LYS A 488 38.20 20.72 -28.23
N PRO A 489 38.57 20.49 -26.96
CA PRO A 489 37.68 20.70 -25.81
C PRO A 489 37.26 22.17 -25.69
N ARG A 490 36.08 22.43 -25.09
CA ARG A 490 35.49 23.77 -24.94
C ARG A 490 35.45 24.23 -23.51
#